data_AF-A0A0E2Q087-F1
#
_entry.id   AF-A0A0E2Q087-F1
#
_cell.length_a   1.000
_cell.length_b   1.000
_cell.length_c   1.000
_cell.angle_alpha   90.00
_cell.angle_beta   90.00
_cell.angle_gamma   90.00
#
_symmetry.space_group_name_H-M   'P 1'
#
loop_
_entity.id
_entity.type
_entity.pdbx_description
1 polymer ?
#
loop_
_entity_poly.entity_id
_entity_poly.type
_entity_poly.pdbx_seq_one_letter_code
_entity_poly.pdbx_strand_id
1 'polypeptide(L)'
;MSQTHSTKKSRYSHLSPSERGEISAYLKMGKKPAEIARLLGRNRSTITREVQATLDYTPPKCCHCQGKRIKYDFQKPSKIPFIEIGGLPGLIRLKKRRFQCKDYRKVTVSETSLVQKNCQISELVKQKIAQLLLKREALTHIAEKLAISTSTVYRKLKQLQFKDNFSTLPEVLS
;
A
#
# COMPACT_ATOMS: atom_id res chain seq x y z
N MET A 1 -3.33 -38.19 2.61
CA MET A 1 -4.02 -37.27 1.66
C MET A 1 -3.03 -36.85 0.59
N SER A 2 -3.08 -37.46 -0.60
CA SER A 2 -2.14 -37.19 -1.68
C SER A 2 -2.36 -35.80 -2.25
N GLN A 3 -1.32 -34.96 -2.23
CA GLN A 3 -1.33 -33.67 -2.92
C GLN A 3 -1.21 -33.94 -4.42
N THR A 4 -2.29 -33.73 -5.16
CA THR A 4 -2.30 -33.78 -6.62
C THR A 4 -1.65 -32.51 -7.17
N HIS A 5 -0.33 -32.55 -7.35
CA HIS A 5 0.39 -31.48 -8.05
C HIS A 5 0.16 -31.66 -9.56
N SER A 6 -0.63 -30.75 -10.15
CA SER A 6 -0.85 -30.70 -11.60
C SER A 6 0.43 -30.26 -12.32
N THR A 7 0.98 -31.14 -13.16
CA THR A 7 2.22 -30.96 -13.92
C THR A 7 2.01 -30.39 -15.33
N LYS A 8 0.81 -29.87 -15.66
CA LYS A 8 0.60 -29.21 -16.96
C LYS A 8 1.53 -27.99 -17.07
N LYS A 9 2.53 -28.06 -17.96
CA LYS A 9 3.35 -26.91 -18.37
C LYS A 9 2.43 -25.82 -18.90
N SER A 10 2.10 -24.85 -18.05
CA SER A 10 1.46 -23.60 -18.49
C SER A 10 2.42 -22.92 -19.46
N ARG A 11 2.05 -22.79 -20.73
CA ARG A 11 2.78 -21.90 -21.64
C ARG A 11 2.60 -20.49 -21.10
N TYR A 12 3.72 -19.88 -20.71
CA TYR A 12 3.73 -18.49 -20.28
C TYR A 12 3.16 -17.63 -21.42
N SER A 13 2.05 -16.96 -21.16
CA SER A 13 1.45 -16.00 -22.08
C SER A 13 1.28 -14.68 -21.35
N HIS A 14 1.69 -13.60 -22.00
CA HIS A 14 1.45 -12.26 -21.50
C HIS A 14 -0.05 -11.99 -21.41
N LEU A 15 -0.42 -11.16 -20.44
CA LEU A 15 -1.81 -10.76 -20.24
C LEU A 15 -2.24 -9.82 -21.37
N SER A 16 -3.26 -10.21 -22.13
CA SER A 16 -3.80 -9.41 -23.21
C SER A 16 -4.53 -8.16 -22.68
N PRO A 17 -4.73 -7.11 -23.50
CA PRO A 17 -5.53 -5.95 -23.11
C PRO A 17 -6.96 -6.32 -22.67
N SER A 18 -7.59 -7.31 -23.34
CA SER A 18 -8.94 -7.78 -22.98
C SER A 18 -8.94 -8.45 -21.60
N GLU A 19 -7.98 -9.34 -21.35
CA GLU A 19 -7.87 -10.00 -20.04
C GLU A 19 -7.61 -8.98 -18.91
N ARG A 20 -6.87 -7.90 -19.19
CA ARG A 20 -6.72 -6.79 -18.21
C ARG A 20 -8.05 -6.09 -17.94
N GLY A 21 -8.83 -5.84 -18.99
CA GLY A 21 -10.18 -5.28 -18.89
C GLY A 21 -11.11 -6.14 -18.04
N GLU A 22 -11.11 -7.46 -18.27
CA GLU A 22 -11.90 -8.43 -17.50
C GLU A 22 -11.49 -8.45 -16.02
N ILE A 23 -10.18 -8.45 -15.73
CA ILE A 23 -9.69 -8.38 -14.34
C ILE A 23 -10.17 -7.09 -13.67
N SER A 24 -10.04 -5.95 -14.35
CA SER A 24 -10.51 -4.66 -13.83
C SER A 24 -12.02 -4.68 -13.55
N ALA A 25 -12.82 -5.25 -14.46
CA ALA A 25 -14.26 -5.38 -14.29
C ALA A 25 -14.61 -6.27 -13.09
N TYR A 26 -13.99 -7.44 -12.96
CA TYR A 26 -14.25 -8.33 -11.82
C TYR A 26 -13.83 -7.73 -10.48
N LEU A 27 -12.74 -6.95 -10.44
CA LEU A 27 -12.34 -6.21 -9.25
C LEU A 27 -13.37 -5.15 -8.86
N LYS A 28 -13.95 -4.43 -9.84
CA LYS A 28 -15.05 -3.48 -9.61
C LYS A 28 -16.31 -4.16 -9.10
N MET A 29 -16.59 -5.39 -9.53
CA MET A 29 -17.67 -6.22 -9.00
C MET A 29 -17.40 -6.76 -7.58
N GLY A 30 -16.26 -6.42 -6.96
CA GLY A 30 -15.90 -6.86 -5.61
C GLY A 30 -15.43 -8.31 -5.50
N LYS A 31 -15.13 -8.99 -6.62
CA LYS A 31 -14.62 -10.37 -6.58
C LYS A 31 -13.23 -10.41 -5.98
N LYS A 32 -12.96 -11.44 -5.17
CA LYS A 32 -11.65 -11.62 -4.54
C LYS A 32 -10.61 -12.02 -5.61
N PRO A 33 -9.35 -11.56 -5.52
CA PRO A 33 -8.32 -11.92 -6.50
C PRO A 33 -8.13 -13.43 -6.73
N ALA A 34 -8.36 -14.25 -5.72
CA ALA A 34 -8.30 -15.71 -5.84
C ALA A 34 -9.48 -16.31 -6.63
N GLU A 35 -10.64 -15.66 -6.63
CA GLU A 35 -11.78 -16.05 -7.45
C GLU A 35 -11.54 -15.66 -8.91
N ILE A 36 -11.07 -14.44 -9.16
CA ILE A 36 -10.71 -13.96 -10.50
C ILE A 36 -9.64 -14.87 -11.13
N ALA A 37 -8.62 -15.24 -10.36
CA ALA A 37 -7.57 -16.16 -10.81
C ALA A 37 -8.15 -17.52 -11.25
N ARG A 38 -9.13 -18.06 -10.52
CA ARG A 38 -9.81 -19.32 -10.88
C ARG A 38 -10.66 -19.17 -12.15
N LEU A 39 -11.42 -18.08 -12.26
CA LEU A 39 -12.28 -17.82 -13.42
C LEU A 39 -11.48 -17.70 -14.72
N LEU A 40 -10.33 -17.02 -14.67
CA LEU A 40 -9.47 -16.81 -15.84
C LEU A 40 -8.44 -17.92 -16.06
N GLY A 41 -8.40 -18.94 -15.20
CA GLY A 41 -7.37 -19.98 -15.25
C GLY A 41 -5.94 -19.45 -15.09
N ARG A 42 -5.77 -18.31 -14.39
CA ARG A 42 -4.47 -17.63 -14.18
C ARG A 42 -3.97 -17.81 -12.75
N ASN A 43 -2.69 -17.51 -12.54
CA ASN A 43 -2.13 -17.45 -11.19
C ASN A 43 -2.61 -16.18 -10.46
N ARG A 44 -2.74 -16.23 -9.13
CA ARG A 44 -3.11 -15.06 -8.31
C ARG A 44 -2.16 -13.86 -8.49
N SER A 45 -0.87 -14.12 -8.73
CA SER A 45 0.13 -13.08 -9.02
C SER A 45 -0.12 -12.32 -10.33
N THR A 46 -0.96 -12.86 -11.21
CA THR A 46 -1.40 -12.20 -12.44
C THR A 46 -2.50 -11.17 -12.19
N ILE A 47 -3.27 -11.32 -11.10
CA ILE A 47 -4.40 -10.44 -10.76
C ILE A 47 -3.95 -9.22 -9.94
N THR A 48 -2.92 -9.37 -9.11
CA THR A 48 -2.35 -8.28 -8.29
C THR A 48 -0.84 -8.30 -8.39
N ARG A 49 -0.21 -7.14 -8.53
CA ARG A 49 1.25 -7.02 -8.59
C ARG A 49 1.82 -6.83 -7.20
N GLU A 50 2.48 -7.88 -6.71
CA GLU A 50 3.12 -7.86 -5.41
C GLU A 50 4.64 -7.73 -5.55
N VAL A 51 5.21 -6.73 -4.90
CA VAL A 51 6.67 -6.51 -4.82
C VAL A 51 7.13 -6.83 -3.40
N GLN A 52 8.13 -7.71 -3.28
CA GLN A 52 8.75 -8.01 -2.00
C GLN A 52 9.96 -7.09 -1.80
N ALA A 53 10.04 -6.43 -0.65
CA ALA A 53 11.11 -5.51 -0.33
C ALA A 53 11.62 -5.74 1.09
N THR A 54 12.93 -5.59 1.28
CA THR A 54 13.57 -5.64 2.60
C THR A 54 14.31 -4.34 2.83
N LEU A 55 14.01 -3.68 3.94
CA LEU A 55 14.69 -2.47 4.39
C LEU A 55 15.73 -2.85 5.44
N ASP A 56 17.00 -2.79 5.04
CA ASP A 56 18.15 -3.05 5.89
C ASP A 56 19.25 -2.04 5.56
N TYR A 57 19.77 -1.37 6.58
CA TYR A 57 20.87 -0.41 6.46
C TYR A 57 21.75 -0.44 7.72
N THR A 58 22.87 0.27 7.68
CA THR A 58 23.81 0.35 8.80
C THR A 58 23.14 0.97 10.02
N PRO A 59 23.19 0.33 11.21
CA PRO A 59 22.53 0.86 12.40
C PRO A 59 23.00 2.28 12.72
N PRO A 60 22.09 3.26 12.87
CA PRO A 60 22.47 4.60 13.29
C PRO A 60 22.95 4.61 14.75
N LYS A 61 23.68 5.64 15.18
CA LYS A 61 24.04 5.82 16.61
C LYS A 61 22.80 5.97 17.47
N CYS A 62 22.81 5.49 18.71
CA CYS A 62 21.65 5.55 19.61
C CYS A 62 21.24 7.00 19.88
N CYS A 63 19.94 7.33 19.79
CA CYS A 63 19.46 8.70 20.06
C CYS A 63 19.51 9.07 21.56
N HIS A 64 19.61 8.08 22.46
CA HIS A 64 19.61 8.34 23.90
C HIS A 64 21.02 8.43 24.48
N CYS A 65 21.92 7.53 24.08
CA CYS A 65 23.28 7.47 24.63
C CYS A 65 24.39 7.68 23.62
N GLN A 66 24.06 7.93 22.35
CA GLN A 66 25.01 8.03 21.24
C GLN A 66 25.87 6.77 20.99
N GLY A 67 25.65 5.71 21.77
CA GLY A 67 26.32 4.42 21.67
C GLY A 67 25.97 3.62 20.41
N LYS A 68 26.64 2.48 20.25
CA LYS A 68 26.50 1.62 19.08
C LYS A 68 25.17 0.85 19.12
N ARG A 69 24.42 0.89 18.01
CA ARG A 69 23.28 -0.01 17.77
C ARG A 69 23.73 -1.22 16.97
N ILE A 70 23.16 -2.39 17.25
CA ILE A 70 23.36 -3.62 16.47
C ILE A 70 22.15 -3.89 15.60
N LYS A 71 22.37 -4.60 14.49
CA LYS A 71 21.28 -5.25 13.76
C LYS A 71 20.71 -6.34 14.65
N TYR A 72 19.40 -6.29 14.86
CA TYR A 72 18.66 -7.33 15.56
C TYR A 72 17.92 -8.15 14.50
N ASP A 73 16.74 -8.63 14.83
CA ASP A 73 15.87 -9.37 13.91
C ASP A 73 15.08 -8.44 12.94
N PHE A 74 14.22 -9.06 12.14
CA PHE A 74 13.28 -8.34 11.27
C PHE A 74 11.89 -8.26 11.90
N GLN A 75 11.13 -7.25 11.50
CA GLN A 75 9.69 -7.22 11.72
C GLN A 75 8.98 -8.19 10.77
N LYS A 76 7.82 -8.69 11.20
CA LYS A 76 6.87 -9.37 10.31
C LYS A 76 6.58 -8.48 9.08
N PRO A 77 6.66 -9.02 7.84
CA PRO A 77 6.39 -8.23 6.64
C PRO A 77 5.02 -7.58 6.68
N SER A 78 5.00 -6.27 6.44
CA SER A 78 3.77 -5.47 6.36
C SER A 78 3.27 -5.40 4.92
N LYS A 79 1.96 -5.48 4.74
CA LYS A 79 1.29 -5.29 3.45
C LYS A 79 0.98 -3.81 3.27
N ILE A 80 1.62 -3.16 2.31
CA ILE A 80 1.51 -1.73 2.06
C ILE A 80 0.83 -1.53 0.70
N PRO A 81 -0.39 -0.95 0.65
CA PRO A 81 -1.01 -0.57 -0.60
C PRO A 81 -0.13 0.39 -1.39
N PHE A 82 -0.05 0.16 -2.70
CA PHE A 82 0.71 0.98 -3.62
C PHE A 82 -0.15 1.37 -4.83
N ILE A 83 0.33 2.31 -5.63
CA ILE A 83 -0.34 2.69 -6.86
C ILE A 83 -0.38 1.53 -7.85
N GLU A 84 -1.29 1.62 -8.82
CA GLU A 84 -1.48 0.64 -9.88
C GLU A 84 -0.19 0.42 -10.69
N ILE A 85 0.13 -0.84 -10.98
CA ILE A 85 1.31 -1.25 -11.76
C ILE A 85 0.81 -2.02 -12.99
N GLY A 86 0.86 -1.39 -14.15
CA GLY A 86 0.53 -2.02 -15.43
C GLY A 86 -0.92 -2.49 -15.56
N GLY A 87 -1.88 -1.71 -15.06
CA GLY A 87 -3.31 -2.05 -15.14
C GLY A 87 -3.87 -2.81 -13.92
N LEU A 88 -3.03 -3.06 -12.91
CA LEU A 88 -3.36 -3.96 -11.79
C LEU A 88 -3.02 -3.33 -10.43
N PRO A 89 -3.81 -3.60 -9.37
CA PRO A 89 -3.53 -3.09 -8.03
C PRO A 89 -2.12 -3.51 -7.54
N GLY A 90 -1.37 -2.52 -7.05
CA GLY A 90 -0.02 -2.69 -6.53
C GLY A 90 0.00 -2.95 -5.01
N LEU A 91 0.85 -3.88 -4.58
CA LEU A 91 1.08 -4.18 -3.17
C LEU A 91 2.57 -4.35 -2.89
N ILE A 92 3.08 -3.70 -1.84
CA ILE A 92 4.45 -3.91 -1.37
C ILE A 92 4.40 -4.73 -0.08
N ARG A 93 5.10 -5.87 -0.06
CA ARG A 93 5.41 -6.60 1.18
C ARG A 93 6.77 -6.16 1.70
N LEU A 94 6.76 -5.27 2.68
CA LEU A 94 7.99 -4.70 3.24
C LEU A 94 8.38 -5.38 4.55
N LYS A 95 9.57 -5.97 4.60
CA LYS A 95 10.24 -6.38 5.85
C LYS A 95 11.16 -5.25 6.31
N LYS A 96 11.01 -4.79 7.56
CA LYS A 96 11.85 -3.74 8.15
C LYS A 96 12.82 -4.34 9.17
N ARG A 97 14.10 -3.98 9.10
CA ARG A 97 15.11 -4.35 10.11
C ARG A 97 14.82 -3.66 11.44
N ARG A 98 15.02 -4.36 12.56
CA ARG A 98 15.06 -3.77 13.91
C ARG A 98 16.51 -3.58 14.36
N PHE A 99 16.75 -2.50 15.07
CA PHE A 99 18.03 -2.15 15.66
C PHE A 99 17.91 -2.11 17.17
N GLN A 100 18.86 -2.73 17.88
CA GLN A 100 18.91 -2.73 19.34
C GLN A 100 20.11 -1.93 19.83
N CYS A 101 19.91 -1.07 20.82
CA CYS A 101 21.01 -0.42 21.53
C CYS A 101 21.74 -1.44 22.42
N LYS A 102 23.08 -1.46 22.42
CA LYS A 102 23.83 -2.36 23.30
C LYS A 102 23.64 -2.02 24.78
N ASP A 103 23.70 -0.74 25.13
CA ASP A 103 23.71 -0.30 26.53
C ASP A 103 22.31 -0.34 27.17
N TYR A 104 21.29 0.19 26.47
CA TYR A 104 19.91 0.32 26.99
C TYR A 104 18.96 -0.79 26.53
N ARG A 105 19.41 -1.72 25.68
CA ARG A 105 18.61 -2.79 25.05
C ARG A 105 17.33 -2.34 24.33
N LYS A 106 17.10 -1.03 24.16
CA LYS A 106 15.95 -0.45 23.46
C LYS A 106 15.99 -0.80 21.98
N VAL A 107 14.85 -1.26 21.46
CA VAL A 107 14.68 -1.67 20.07
C VAL A 107 13.97 -0.56 19.28
N THR A 108 14.51 -0.27 18.10
CA THR A 108 13.96 0.72 17.16
C THR A 108 13.80 0.08 15.78
N VAL A 109 12.74 0.43 15.05
CA VAL A 109 12.50 -0.10 13.70
C VAL A 109 13.15 0.85 12.69
N SER A 110 13.69 0.30 11.61
CA SER A 110 14.17 1.09 10.47
C SER A 110 13.07 1.96 9.88
N GLU A 111 13.36 3.26 9.79
CA GLU A 111 12.47 4.26 9.18
C GLU A 111 12.67 4.32 7.66
N THR A 112 11.62 4.72 6.93
CA THR A 112 11.60 4.84 5.47
C THR A 112 10.66 5.96 5.05
N SER A 113 10.98 6.63 3.93
CA SER A 113 10.11 7.62 3.30
C SER A 113 8.87 7.01 2.64
N LEU A 114 8.87 5.70 2.36
CA LEU A 114 7.74 5.01 1.73
C LEU A 114 6.50 5.02 2.62
N VAL A 115 6.68 4.85 3.94
CA VAL A 115 5.59 4.75 4.92
C VAL A 115 6.01 5.43 6.22
N GLN A 116 5.19 6.38 6.66
CA GLN A 116 5.34 7.06 7.94
C GLN A 116 5.29 6.11 9.15
N LYS A 117 5.84 6.54 10.29
CA LYS A 117 5.79 5.79 11.54
C LYS A 117 4.33 5.50 11.93
N ASN A 118 4.08 4.29 12.45
CA ASN A 118 2.76 3.80 12.87
C ASN A 118 1.69 3.79 11.75
N CYS A 119 2.09 3.88 10.49
CA CYS A 119 1.20 3.79 9.34
C CYS A 119 1.47 2.51 8.52
N GLN A 120 0.49 2.09 7.72
CA GLN A 120 0.60 0.96 6.78
C GLN A 120 0.25 1.34 5.33
N ILE A 121 -0.05 2.62 5.09
CA ILE A 121 -0.39 3.16 3.75
C ILE A 121 0.82 3.92 3.24
N SER A 122 1.19 3.67 1.98
CA SER A 122 2.31 4.38 1.34
C SER A 122 2.02 5.87 1.20
N GLU A 123 3.06 6.68 1.35
CA GLU A 123 2.93 8.13 1.22
C GLU A 123 2.48 8.54 -0.18
N LEU A 124 2.93 7.80 -1.20
CA LEU A 124 2.49 7.99 -2.58
C LEU A 124 0.98 7.78 -2.76
N VAL A 125 0.40 6.76 -2.11
CA VAL A 125 -1.06 6.57 -2.12
C VAL A 125 -1.76 7.72 -1.39
N LYS A 126 -1.24 8.19 -0.25
CA LYS A 126 -1.83 9.34 0.45
C LYS A 126 -1.81 10.62 -0.39
N GLN A 127 -0.71 10.87 -1.10
CA GLN A 127 -0.58 11.99 -2.03
C GLN A 127 -1.58 11.85 -3.18
N LYS A 128 -1.72 10.65 -3.75
CA LYS A 128 -2.69 10.40 -4.82
C LYS A 128 -4.13 10.60 -4.35
N ILE A 129 -4.47 10.16 -3.13
CA ILE A 129 -5.79 10.43 -2.52
C ILE A 129 -6.02 11.93 -2.45
N ALA A 130 -5.06 12.69 -1.92
CA ALA A 130 -5.19 14.14 -1.81
C ALA A 130 -5.43 14.80 -3.19
N GLN A 131 -4.68 14.38 -4.22
CA GLN A 131 -4.87 14.87 -5.59
C GLN A 131 -6.28 14.57 -6.13
N LEU A 132 -6.80 13.36 -5.91
CA LEU A 132 -8.13 12.98 -6.40
C LEU A 132 -9.26 13.69 -5.62
N LEU A 133 -9.07 13.92 -4.32
CA LEU A 133 -9.98 14.71 -3.49
C LEU A 133 -10.03 16.18 -3.94
N LEU A 134 -8.89 16.77 -4.29
CA LEU A 134 -8.84 18.12 -4.85
C LEU A 134 -9.58 18.23 -6.19
N LYS A 135 -9.60 17.15 -6.98
CA LYS A 135 -10.40 17.02 -8.21
C LYS A 135 -11.89 16.77 -7.96
N ARG A 136 -12.33 16.75 -6.69
CA ARG A 136 -13.72 16.49 -6.28
C ARG A 136 -14.27 15.14 -6.74
N GLU A 137 -13.40 14.13 -6.91
CA GLU A 137 -13.87 12.76 -7.18
C GLU A 137 -14.61 12.18 -5.96
N ALA A 138 -15.62 11.34 -6.20
CA ALA A 138 -16.38 10.68 -5.14
C ALA A 138 -15.49 9.76 -4.28
N LEU A 139 -15.72 9.74 -2.96
CA LEU A 139 -14.93 8.94 -2.01
C LEU A 139 -14.91 7.44 -2.35
N THR A 140 -16.03 6.91 -2.83
CA THR A 140 -16.19 5.51 -3.26
C THR A 140 -15.31 5.21 -4.47
N HIS A 141 -15.37 6.09 -5.49
CA HIS A 141 -14.56 5.96 -6.69
C HIS A 141 -13.06 5.99 -6.39
N ILE A 142 -12.62 6.89 -5.51
CA ILE A 142 -11.21 6.97 -5.08
C ILE A 142 -10.79 5.68 -4.35
N ALA A 143 -11.65 5.17 -3.47
CA ALA A 143 -11.38 3.97 -2.70
C ALA A 143 -11.22 2.73 -3.60
N GLU A 144 -12.12 2.57 -4.57
CA GLU A 144 -12.08 1.50 -5.56
C GLU A 144 -10.81 1.58 -6.43
N LYS A 145 -10.52 2.76 -6.97
CA LYS A 145 -9.36 3.00 -7.85
C LYS A 145 -8.02 2.71 -7.18
N LEU A 146 -7.90 3.01 -5.88
CA LEU A 146 -6.66 2.79 -5.12
C LEU A 146 -6.67 1.48 -4.32
N ALA A 147 -7.72 0.66 -4.44
CA ALA A 147 -7.91 -0.58 -3.69
C ALA A 147 -7.73 -0.39 -2.16
N ILE A 148 -8.33 0.68 -1.61
CA ILE A 148 -8.30 1.03 -0.18
C ILE A 148 -9.72 1.17 0.38
N SER A 149 -9.87 1.25 1.70
CA SER A 149 -11.17 1.48 2.30
C SER A 149 -11.65 2.92 2.11
N THR A 150 -12.95 3.10 1.90
CA THR A 150 -13.61 4.43 1.87
C THR A 150 -13.34 5.24 3.13
N SER A 151 -13.32 4.57 4.30
CA SER A 151 -12.97 5.18 5.59
C SER A 151 -11.55 5.78 5.61
N THR A 152 -10.61 5.20 4.87
CA THR A 152 -9.25 5.74 4.74
C THR A 152 -9.25 7.05 3.96
N VAL A 153 -9.99 7.08 2.85
CA VAL A 153 -10.16 8.29 2.03
C VAL A 153 -10.85 9.38 2.85
N TYR A 154 -11.92 9.03 3.57
CA TYR A 154 -12.65 9.96 4.44
C TYR A 154 -11.78 10.57 5.54
N ARG A 155 -10.95 9.76 6.23
CA ARG A 155 -9.99 10.29 7.22
C ARG A 155 -9.01 11.28 6.60
N LYS A 156 -8.57 11.04 5.36
CA LYS A 156 -7.67 11.96 4.64
C LYS A 156 -8.39 13.24 4.23
N LEU A 157 -9.64 13.14 3.78
CA LEU A 157 -10.49 14.30 3.50
C LEU A 157 -10.68 15.17 4.74
N LYS A 158 -10.95 14.58 5.91
CA LYS A 158 -11.09 15.31 7.18
C LYS A 158 -9.82 16.09 7.55
N GLN A 159 -8.63 15.58 7.20
CA GLN A 159 -7.36 16.29 7.40
C GLN A 159 -7.14 17.45 6.44
N LEU A 160 -7.81 17.46 5.29
CA LEU A 160 -7.70 18.50 4.27
C LEU A 160 -8.71 19.63 4.47
N GLN A 161 -9.66 19.49 5.41
CA GLN A 161 -10.63 20.53 5.71
C GLN A 161 -9.90 21.83 6.03
N PHE A 162 -10.23 22.86 5.24
CA PHE A 162 -9.67 24.18 5.39
C PHE A 162 -10.17 24.80 6.70
N LYS A 163 -9.36 25.65 7.32
CA LYS A 163 -9.88 26.49 8.40
C LYS A 163 -10.81 27.51 7.74
N ASP A 164 -12.10 27.40 8.02
CA ASP A 164 -13.06 28.42 7.63
C ASP A 164 -12.73 29.69 8.41
N ASN A 165 -12.21 30.70 7.72
CA ASN A 165 -11.95 32.01 8.30
C ASN A 165 -13.29 32.76 8.37
N PHE A 166 -14.02 32.58 9.48
CA PHE A 166 -15.27 33.32 9.76
C PHE A 166 -15.05 34.81 10.09
N SER A 167 -13.82 35.30 9.98
CA SER A 167 -13.45 36.69 10.26
C SER A 167 -13.91 37.67 9.18
N THR A 168 -14.28 37.20 7.99
CA THR A 168 -14.61 38.06 6.85
C THR A 168 -15.77 37.44 6.08
N LEU A 169 -16.77 38.25 5.78
CA LEU A 169 -17.91 37.83 4.97
C LEU A 169 -17.42 37.58 3.53
N PRO A 170 -17.85 36.49 2.86
CA PRO A 170 -17.50 36.26 1.46
C PRO A 170 -17.94 37.44 0.59
N GLU A 171 -17.14 37.77 -0.42
CA GLU A 171 -17.35 38.93 -1.32
C GLU A 171 -18.70 38.88 -2.07
N VAL A 172 -19.27 37.69 -2.26
CA VAL A 172 -20.59 37.47 -2.88
C VAL A 172 -21.76 37.86 -1.95
N LEU A 173 -21.50 37.92 -0.64
CA LEU A 173 -22.50 38.21 0.40
C LEU A 173 -22.30 39.58 1.06
N SER A 174 -21.27 40.34 0.66
CA SER A 174 -20.98 41.70 1.15
C SER A 174 -21.65 42.74 0.25
#